data_AF-A0A6F9B7D6-F1
#
_entry.id   AF-A0A6F9B7D6-F1
#
_cell.length_a   1.000
_cell.length_b   1.000
_cell.length_c   1.000
_cell.angle_alpha   90.00
_cell.angle_beta   90.00
_cell.angle_gamma   90.00
#
_symmetry.space_group_name_H-M   'P 1'
#
loop_
_entity.id
_entity.type
_entity.pdbx_description
1 polymer ?
#
loop_
_entity_poly.entity_id
_entity_poly.type
_entity_poly.pdbx_seq_one_letter_code
_entity_poly.pdbx_strand_id
1 'polypeptide(L)'
;MSSAKRPLWLNWENPDIMSELLFQNNEIIFKTEMDMLTLQIIRIMENIWQNQGLDLRMLPYGYMSLGDCVGLIEVVRSSHTIMQIQCKGGLKGALQFNSSTLHQWLKDKNKGEMLRNYMYDLAVDLFTRSCAGYCVATFILGISDRHNSNIMVKDDGQEMSYKAYLAIRQNANLFINLFSMMLGSGMPELQSFDDIAYIRKTLALDKTEQEALDCFMKQMNDAHHGSWTTKMDWIFHTMRQHALN
;
A
#
# COMPACT_ATOMS: atom_id res chain seq x y z
N MET A 1 9.14 18.84 6.01
CA MET A 1 8.09 18.12 5.25
C MET A 1 6.80 18.91 5.32
N SER A 2 6.04 19.02 4.22
CA SER A 2 4.78 19.79 4.14
C SER A 2 3.55 18.99 4.62
N SER A 3 3.67 18.24 5.71
CA SER A 3 2.56 17.44 6.27
C SER A 3 1.98 18.12 7.52
N ALA A 4 0.66 18.05 7.69
CA ALA A 4 -0.06 18.64 8.82
C ALA A 4 0.46 18.16 10.18
N LYS A 5 0.93 16.91 10.26
CA LYS A 5 1.49 16.30 11.48
C LYS A 5 2.99 16.59 11.68
N ARG A 6 3.60 17.34 10.77
CA ARG A 6 5.02 17.80 10.80
C ARG A 6 6.01 16.72 11.26
N PRO A 7 6.06 15.55 10.59
CA PRO A 7 7.05 14.53 10.91
C PRO A 7 8.48 15.05 10.70
N LEU A 8 9.42 14.54 11.49
CA LEU A 8 10.84 14.90 11.37
C LEU A 8 11.53 13.91 10.44
N TRP A 9 12.14 14.42 9.38
CA TRP A 9 13.03 13.64 8.53
C TRP A 9 14.45 13.80 9.08
N LEU A 10 15.05 12.70 9.52
CA LEU A 10 16.43 12.65 9.98
C LEU A 10 17.30 11.99 8.92
N ASN A 11 18.43 12.62 8.62
CA ASN A 11 19.42 12.14 7.66
C ASN A 11 20.81 12.29 8.29
N TRP A 12 21.62 11.23 8.26
CA TRP A 12 23.00 11.24 8.73
C TRP A 12 23.87 10.37 7.84
N GLU A 13 25.17 10.70 7.78
CA GLU A 13 26.14 9.91 7.03
C GLU A 13 26.25 8.49 7.61
N ASN A 14 26.38 7.52 6.72
CA ASN A 14 26.62 6.14 7.08
C ASN A 14 28.11 5.99 7.43
N PRO A 15 28.46 5.70 8.70
CA PRO A 15 29.86 5.61 9.11
C PRO A 15 30.57 4.35 8.59
N ASP A 16 29.84 3.44 7.93
CA ASP A 16 30.41 2.23 7.34
C ASP A 16 31.40 2.57 6.22
N ILE A 17 32.55 1.90 6.22
CA ILE A 17 33.60 2.06 5.20
C ILE A 17 33.09 1.66 3.81
N MET A 18 32.15 0.73 3.75
CA MET A 18 31.49 0.26 2.52
C MET A 18 30.22 1.06 2.19
N SER A 19 29.99 2.20 2.84
CA SER A 19 28.83 3.07 2.58
C SER A 19 28.75 3.51 1.12
N GLU A 20 29.87 3.67 0.41
CA GLU A 20 29.89 3.97 -1.02
C GLU A 20 29.31 2.84 -1.90
N LEU A 21 29.43 1.58 -1.46
CA LEU A 21 28.91 0.41 -2.17
C LEU A 21 27.44 0.12 -1.81
N LEU A 22 26.98 0.60 -0.66
CA LEU A 22 25.63 0.40 -0.16
C LEU A 22 24.83 1.71 -0.25
N PHE A 23 24.99 2.55 0.77
CA PHE A 23 24.37 3.85 0.86
C PHE A 23 25.21 4.78 1.73
N GLN A 24 25.46 5.99 1.20
CA GLN A 24 26.25 7.02 1.86
C GLN A 24 25.53 7.64 3.07
N ASN A 25 24.20 7.65 3.07
CA ASN A 25 23.39 8.27 4.11
C ASN A 25 22.34 7.29 4.63
N ASN A 26 22.03 7.38 5.91
CA ASN A 26 20.91 6.76 6.59
C ASN A 26 19.75 7.76 6.71
N GLU A 27 18.53 7.27 6.53
CA GLU A 27 17.33 8.11 6.54
C GLU A 27 16.20 7.45 7.34
N ILE A 28 15.61 8.17 8.29
CA ILE A 28 14.41 7.75 9.03
C ILE A 28 13.43 8.92 9.15
N ILE A 29 12.15 8.57 9.24
CA ILE A 29 11.07 9.51 9.52
C ILE A 29 10.58 9.26 10.94
N PHE A 30 10.60 10.29 11.77
CA PHE A 30 9.97 10.30 13.08
C PHE A 30 8.51 10.77 12.93
N LYS A 31 7.57 9.92 13.32
CA LYS A 31 6.13 10.19 13.19
C LYS A 31 5.42 9.94 14.52
N THR A 32 4.50 10.85 14.85
CA THR A 32 3.51 10.66 15.92
C THR A 32 2.28 9.97 15.32
N GLU A 33 2.14 8.65 15.51
CA GLU A 33 0.92 7.82 15.38
C GLU A 33 1.22 6.34 15.16
N MET A 34 0.23 5.50 15.44
CA MET A 34 0.31 4.04 15.32
C MET A 34 0.13 3.57 13.87
N ASP A 35 1.23 3.25 13.20
CA ASP A 35 1.22 2.44 11.97
C ASP A 35 1.76 1.02 12.19
N MET A 36 2.28 0.73 13.40
CA MET A 36 3.04 -0.51 13.69
C MET A 36 2.28 -1.76 13.31
N LEU A 37 1.00 -1.78 13.68
CA LEU A 37 0.23 -2.98 13.67
C LEU A 37 -0.24 -3.36 12.27
N THR A 38 -0.68 -2.37 11.49
CA THR A 38 -1.00 -2.53 10.07
C THR A 38 0.20 -3.09 9.31
N LEU A 39 1.40 -2.55 9.56
CA LEU A 39 2.63 -3.02 8.92
C LEU A 39 3.00 -4.45 9.35
N GLN A 40 2.82 -4.79 10.63
CA GLN A 40 3.00 -6.16 11.11
C GLN A 40 2.02 -7.13 10.47
N ILE A 41 0.74 -6.77 10.33
CA ILE A 41 -0.23 -7.63 9.65
C ILE A 41 0.13 -7.78 8.17
N ILE A 42 0.57 -6.72 7.49
CA ILE A 42 1.03 -6.80 6.10
C ILE A 42 2.22 -7.76 5.97
N ARG A 43 3.17 -7.76 6.92
CA ARG A 43 4.27 -8.75 6.97
C ARG A 43 3.77 -10.17 7.15
N ILE A 44 2.75 -10.38 7.98
CA ILE A 44 2.15 -11.71 8.18
C ILE A 44 1.45 -12.17 6.90
N MET A 45 0.70 -11.29 6.23
CA MET A 45 0.08 -11.57 4.93
C MET A 45 1.14 -11.95 3.87
N GLU A 46 2.23 -11.19 3.79
CA GLU A 46 3.34 -11.47 2.89
C GLU A 46 3.95 -12.86 3.14
N ASN A 47 4.22 -13.21 4.40
CA ASN A 47 4.74 -14.53 4.74
C ASN A 47 3.77 -15.66 4.34
N ILE A 48 2.46 -15.47 4.54
CA ILE A 48 1.45 -16.45 4.11
C ILE A 48 1.49 -16.63 2.58
N TRP A 49 1.53 -15.54 1.83
CA TRP A 49 1.59 -15.59 0.37
C TRP A 49 2.86 -16.27 -0.13
N GLN A 50 4.02 -15.93 0.43
CA GLN A 50 5.29 -16.57 0.08
C GLN A 50 5.29 -18.07 0.37
N ASN A 51 4.73 -18.49 1.50
CA ASN A 51 4.60 -19.91 1.86
C ASN A 51 3.70 -20.70 0.91
N GLN A 52 2.76 -20.03 0.23
CA GLN A 52 1.92 -20.61 -0.82
C GLN A 52 2.51 -20.45 -2.23
N GLY A 53 3.76 -19.99 -2.35
CA GLY A 53 4.43 -19.77 -3.64
C GLY A 53 3.96 -18.53 -4.39
N LEU A 54 3.24 -17.62 -3.72
CA LEU A 54 2.74 -16.38 -4.29
C LEU A 54 3.62 -15.20 -3.88
N ASP A 55 4.58 -14.84 -4.74
CA ASP A 55 5.43 -13.66 -4.54
C ASP A 55 4.73 -12.40 -5.08
N LEU A 56 4.08 -11.66 -4.16
CA LEU A 56 3.41 -10.39 -4.42
C LEU A 56 4.31 -9.16 -4.27
N ARG A 57 5.59 -9.31 -3.90
CA ARG A 57 6.54 -8.19 -3.78
C ARG A 57 6.02 -7.06 -2.88
N MET A 58 5.54 -7.43 -1.70
CA MET A 58 5.14 -6.44 -0.71
C MET A 58 6.38 -5.72 -0.17
N LEU A 59 6.18 -4.49 0.32
CA LEU A 59 7.26 -3.68 0.90
C LEU A 59 6.82 -3.11 2.25
N PRO A 60 6.66 -3.95 3.30
CA PRO A 60 6.33 -3.47 4.62
C PRO A 60 7.57 -2.84 5.28
N TYR A 61 7.74 -1.54 5.04
CA TYR A 61 8.85 -0.74 5.56
C TYR A 61 9.04 -0.89 7.07
N GLY A 62 10.27 -0.74 7.54
CA GLY A 62 10.64 -0.75 8.95
C GLY A 62 9.81 0.24 9.76
N TYR A 63 9.24 -0.24 10.85
CA TYR A 63 8.61 0.59 11.87
C TYR A 63 9.06 0.15 13.26
N MET A 64 9.37 1.11 14.12
CA MET A 64 9.69 0.89 15.52
C MET A 64 8.90 1.87 16.39
N SER A 65 8.10 1.37 17.32
CA SER A 65 7.44 2.21 18.33
C SER A 65 8.44 2.60 19.42
N LEU A 66 8.43 3.88 19.80
CA LEU A 66 9.28 4.44 20.86
C LEU A 66 8.49 4.74 22.15
N GLY A 67 7.19 4.48 22.18
CA GLY A 67 6.28 4.86 23.29
C GLY A 67 5.46 6.12 22.99
N ASP A 68 4.45 6.42 23.81
CA ASP A 68 3.60 7.63 23.74
C ASP A 68 3.14 8.05 22.32
N CYS A 69 2.66 7.07 21.53
CA CYS A 69 2.21 7.27 20.15
C CYS A 69 3.29 7.85 19.22
N VAL A 70 4.57 7.64 19.54
CA VAL A 70 5.73 8.01 18.75
C VAL A 70 6.38 6.78 18.13
N GLY A 71 6.79 6.88 16.87
CA GLY A 71 7.55 5.83 16.21
C GLY A 71 8.54 6.34 15.16
N LEU A 72 9.45 5.45 14.80
CA LEU A 72 10.40 5.60 13.70
C LEU A 72 9.91 4.79 12.51
N ILE A 73 10.01 5.38 11.33
CA ILE A 73 9.68 4.81 10.04
C ILE A 73 10.94 4.79 9.19
N GLU A 74 11.23 3.65 8.59
CA GLU A 74 12.27 3.50 7.58
C GLU A 74 11.89 4.27 6.31
N VAL A 75 12.83 5.05 5.78
CA VAL A 75 12.64 5.73 4.49
C VAL A 75 12.87 4.74 3.35
N VAL A 76 11.84 4.49 2.55
CA VAL A 76 11.96 3.75 1.30
C VAL A 76 12.71 4.62 0.28
N ARG A 77 13.96 4.27 0.01
CA ARG A 77 14.84 5.01 -0.92
C ARG A 77 14.30 5.01 -2.35
N SER A 78 14.65 6.04 -3.11
CA SER A 78 14.26 6.17 -4.53
C SER A 78 12.75 6.08 -4.79
N SER A 79 11.94 6.38 -3.78
CA SER A 79 10.49 6.34 -3.87
C SER A 79 9.91 7.72 -4.16
N HIS A 80 8.77 7.72 -4.84
CA HIS A 80 7.98 8.92 -5.09
C HIS A 80 6.51 8.60 -4.86
N THR A 81 5.76 9.57 -4.34
CA THR A 81 4.31 9.41 -4.25
C THR A 81 3.70 9.49 -5.66
N ILE A 82 2.56 8.83 -5.87
CA ILE A 82 1.82 8.91 -7.15
C ILE A 82 1.50 10.39 -7.50
N MET A 83 1.18 11.19 -6.47
CA MET A 83 1.02 12.64 -6.59
C MET A 83 2.27 13.32 -7.17
N GLN A 84 3.45 13.05 -6.61
CA GLN A 84 4.70 13.64 -7.11
C GLN A 84 4.99 13.25 -8.57
N ILE A 85 4.52 12.08 -9.01
CA ILE A 85 4.65 11.61 -10.39
C ILE A 85 3.67 12.36 -11.32
N GLN A 86 2.40 12.50 -10.91
CA GLN A 86 1.36 13.14 -11.71
C GLN A 86 1.52 14.67 -11.77
N CYS A 87 1.94 15.30 -10.67
CA CYS A 87 2.11 16.74 -10.57
C CYS A 87 3.46 17.27 -11.07
N LYS A 88 4.28 16.44 -11.74
CA LYS A 88 5.53 16.92 -12.38
C LYS A 88 5.30 18.05 -13.39
N GLY A 89 4.07 18.21 -13.92
CA GLY A 89 3.67 19.32 -14.79
C GLY A 89 3.10 20.57 -14.09
N GLY A 90 3.20 20.68 -12.75
CA GLY A 90 2.63 21.78 -11.98
C GLY A 90 1.10 21.73 -11.87
N LEU A 91 0.45 22.88 -11.60
CA LEU A 91 -1.01 22.99 -11.40
C LEU A 91 -1.85 22.39 -12.56
N LYS A 92 -1.31 22.42 -13.79
CA LYS A 92 -1.95 21.84 -14.98
C LYS A 92 -1.90 20.30 -15.02
N GLY A 93 -0.88 19.69 -14.41
CA GLY A 93 -0.76 18.23 -14.28
C GLY A 93 -1.69 17.65 -13.20
N ALA A 94 -1.94 18.40 -12.12
CA ALA A 94 -2.89 18.00 -11.07
C ALA A 94 -4.36 17.93 -11.57
N LEU A 95 -4.70 18.76 -12.56
CA LEU A 95 -6.02 18.81 -13.19
C LEU A 95 -6.21 17.73 -14.27
N GLN A 96 -5.13 17.19 -14.83
CA GLN A 96 -5.16 16.16 -15.85
C GLN A 96 -4.59 14.86 -15.28
N PHE A 97 -5.41 14.16 -14.48
CA PHE A 97 -5.16 12.77 -14.10
C PHE A 97 -5.16 11.89 -15.35
N ASN A 98 -4.02 11.82 -16.01
CA ASN A 98 -3.84 10.97 -17.17
C ASN A 98 -3.27 9.63 -16.71
N SER A 99 -3.98 8.53 -17.00
CA SER A 99 -3.53 7.17 -16.70
C SER A 99 -2.19 6.83 -17.38
N SER A 100 -1.87 7.50 -18.49
CA SER A 100 -0.61 7.33 -19.20
C SER A 100 0.63 7.93 -18.51
N THR A 101 0.45 8.82 -17.53
CA THR A 101 1.59 9.50 -16.87
C THR A 101 2.42 8.55 -16.01
N LEU A 102 1.77 7.64 -15.28
CA LEU A 102 2.46 6.63 -14.47
C LEU A 102 3.23 5.64 -15.36
N HIS A 103 2.58 5.18 -16.43
CA HIS A 103 3.18 4.32 -17.43
C HIS A 103 4.42 4.97 -18.08
N GLN A 104 4.31 6.24 -18.47
CA GLN A 104 5.41 6.98 -19.05
C GLN A 104 6.55 7.19 -18.04
N TRP A 105 6.24 7.47 -16.78
CA TRP A 105 7.23 7.59 -15.72
C TRP A 105 8.01 6.28 -15.49
N LEU A 106 7.31 5.14 -15.43
CA LEU A 106 7.94 3.82 -15.33
C LEU A 106 8.85 3.57 -16.54
N LYS A 107 8.34 3.83 -17.74
CA LYS A 107 9.10 3.69 -18.99
C LYS A 107 10.35 4.58 -19.03
N ASP A 108 10.26 5.80 -18.51
CA ASP A 108 11.37 6.74 -18.46
C ASP A 108 12.43 6.37 -17.42
N LYS A 109 12.03 5.81 -16.27
CA LYS A 109 12.93 5.37 -15.21
C LYS A 109 13.65 4.07 -15.52
N ASN A 110 13.08 3.21 -16.36
CA ASN A 110 13.66 1.92 -16.72
C ASN A 110 14.29 1.92 -18.12
N LYS A 111 14.78 3.07 -18.59
CA LYS A 111 15.56 3.19 -19.83
C LYS A 111 16.97 2.61 -19.64
N GLY A 112 17.14 1.31 -19.85
CA GLY A 112 18.45 0.68 -20.01
C GLY A 112 19.03 0.84 -21.42
N GLU A 113 20.36 0.84 -21.56
CA GLU A 113 21.04 0.92 -22.86
C GLU A 113 20.94 -0.40 -23.65
N MET A 114 21.07 -1.57 -23.01
CA MET A 114 21.04 -2.89 -23.69
C MET A 114 19.76 -3.72 -23.49
N LEU A 115 19.06 -3.60 -22.35
CA LEU A 115 17.92 -4.48 -21.98
C LEU A 115 16.64 -3.69 -21.70
N ARG A 116 16.39 -2.65 -22.50
CA ARG A 116 15.34 -1.66 -22.24
C ARG A 116 13.93 -2.27 -22.10
N ASN A 117 13.58 -3.21 -22.96
CA ASN A 117 12.27 -3.85 -22.95
C ASN A 117 12.13 -4.77 -21.73
N TYR A 118 13.16 -5.58 -21.44
CA TYR A 118 13.16 -6.48 -20.29
C TYR A 118 13.05 -5.74 -18.95
N MET A 119 13.81 -4.65 -18.74
CA MET A 119 13.76 -3.88 -17.50
C MET A 119 12.39 -3.20 -17.29
N TYR A 120 11.79 -2.74 -18.37
CA TYR A 120 10.44 -2.16 -18.33
C TYR A 120 9.38 -3.23 -18.02
N ASP A 121 9.43 -4.38 -18.69
CA ASP A 121 8.49 -5.48 -18.46
C ASP A 121 8.59 -6.01 -17.02
N LEU A 122 9.82 -6.12 -16.49
CA LEU A 122 10.04 -6.47 -15.08
C LEU A 122 9.44 -5.42 -14.13
N ALA A 123 9.60 -4.13 -14.41
CA ALA A 123 9.02 -3.08 -13.58
C ALA A 123 7.48 -3.10 -13.59
N VAL A 124 6.87 -3.42 -14.73
CA VAL A 124 5.42 -3.60 -14.86
C VAL A 124 4.96 -4.85 -14.09
N ASP A 125 5.68 -5.96 -14.17
CA ASP A 125 5.38 -7.18 -13.40
C ASP A 125 5.47 -6.92 -11.89
N LEU A 126 6.54 -6.28 -11.42
CA LEU A 126 6.71 -5.89 -10.01
C LEU A 126 5.58 -4.95 -9.55
N PHE A 127 5.21 -3.97 -10.37
CA PHE A 127 4.10 -3.07 -10.08
C PHE A 127 2.78 -3.84 -9.98
N THR A 128 2.53 -4.78 -10.90
CA THR A 128 1.29 -5.57 -10.94
C THR A 128 1.16 -6.47 -9.71
N ARG A 129 2.25 -7.16 -9.34
CA ARG A 129 2.34 -8.02 -8.14
C ARG A 129 2.08 -7.22 -6.86
N SER A 130 2.82 -6.13 -6.68
CA SER A 130 2.70 -5.29 -5.48
C SER A 130 1.34 -4.60 -5.40
N CYS A 131 0.79 -4.14 -6.53
CA CYS A 131 -0.55 -3.59 -6.61
C CYS A 131 -1.61 -4.63 -6.18
N ALA A 132 -1.57 -5.85 -6.72
CA ALA A 132 -2.49 -6.92 -6.34
C ALA A 132 -2.43 -7.22 -4.84
N GLY A 133 -1.23 -7.39 -4.27
CA GLY A 133 -1.03 -7.64 -2.84
C GLY A 133 -1.54 -6.50 -1.95
N TYR A 134 -1.21 -5.24 -2.27
CA TYR A 134 -1.70 -4.10 -1.51
C TYR A 134 -3.19 -3.85 -1.68
N CYS A 135 -3.81 -4.19 -2.82
CA CYS A 135 -5.25 -4.11 -3.01
C CYS A 135 -5.97 -5.09 -2.08
N VAL A 136 -5.53 -6.35 -2.07
CA VAL A 136 -6.10 -7.40 -1.20
C VAL A 136 -5.85 -7.09 0.27
N ALA A 137 -4.64 -6.68 0.65
CA ALA A 137 -4.32 -6.36 2.04
C ALA A 137 -5.25 -5.29 2.61
N THR A 138 -5.44 -4.18 1.91
CA THR A 138 -6.28 -3.10 2.45
C THR A 138 -7.75 -3.29 2.29
N PHE A 139 -8.15 -4.10 1.30
CA PHE A 139 -9.50 -4.61 1.25
C PHE A 139 -9.83 -5.37 2.54
N ILE A 140 -8.97 -6.31 2.93
CA ILE A 140 -9.16 -7.14 4.14
C ILE A 140 -9.06 -6.31 5.42
N LEU A 141 -8.13 -5.37 5.48
CA LEU A 141 -7.91 -4.50 6.65
C LEU A 141 -8.92 -3.35 6.77
N GLY A 142 -9.77 -3.11 5.76
CA GLY A 142 -10.73 -2.01 5.77
C GLY A 142 -10.11 -0.62 5.83
N ILE A 143 -8.87 -0.46 5.35
CA ILE A 143 -8.17 0.83 5.34
C ILE A 143 -8.81 1.72 4.27
N SER A 144 -9.77 2.54 4.70
CA SER A 144 -10.64 3.37 3.88
C SER A 144 -10.13 4.82 3.70
N ASP A 145 -8.83 4.99 3.51
CA ASP A 145 -8.26 6.20 2.88
C ASP A 145 -7.55 5.84 1.58
N ARG A 146 -8.19 4.95 0.82
CA ARG A 146 -7.75 4.43 -0.47
C ARG A 146 -8.65 5.04 -1.52
N HIS A 147 -8.19 6.07 -2.21
CA HIS A 147 -8.88 6.55 -3.40
C HIS A 147 -8.95 5.41 -4.42
N ASN A 148 -10.17 5.11 -4.89
CA ASN A 148 -10.50 4.01 -5.83
C ASN A 148 -9.88 4.16 -7.24
N SER A 149 -8.81 4.95 -7.36
CA SER A 149 -8.07 5.25 -8.58
C SER A 149 -6.74 4.50 -8.72
N ASN A 150 -6.38 3.66 -7.73
CA ASN A 150 -5.11 2.93 -7.71
C ASN A 150 -5.23 1.40 -7.83
N ILE A 151 -6.42 0.85 -8.06
CA ILE A 151 -6.59 -0.59 -8.32
C ILE A 151 -6.41 -0.81 -9.82
N MET A 152 -5.20 -1.21 -10.23
CA MET A 152 -4.94 -1.59 -11.62
C MET A 152 -5.27 -3.07 -11.77
N VAL A 153 -6.29 -3.35 -12.59
CA VAL A 153 -6.76 -4.71 -12.82
C VAL A 153 -6.50 -5.05 -14.29
N LYS A 154 -5.41 -5.78 -14.53
CA LYS A 154 -5.17 -6.50 -15.78
C LYS A 154 -5.59 -7.96 -15.54
N ASP A 155 -5.95 -8.71 -16.57
CA ASP A 155 -6.47 -10.08 -16.43
C ASP A 155 -5.50 -11.01 -15.65
N ASP A 156 -4.19 -10.75 -15.73
CA ASP A 156 -3.14 -11.41 -14.92
C ASP A 156 -3.13 -10.96 -13.45
N GLY A 157 -3.33 -9.67 -13.19
CA GLY A 157 -3.45 -9.10 -11.84
C GLY A 157 -4.73 -9.54 -11.10
N GLN A 158 -5.81 -9.87 -11.83
CA GLN A 158 -7.02 -10.46 -11.26
C GLN A 158 -6.73 -11.81 -10.63
N GLU A 159 -6.08 -12.71 -11.38
CA GLU A 159 -5.78 -14.06 -10.91
C GLU A 159 -4.87 -14.03 -9.66
N MET A 160 -3.86 -13.15 -9.64
CA MET A 160 -3.01 -12.97 -8.46
C MET A 160 -3.80 -12.47 -7.25
N SER A 161 -4.73 -11.54 -7.46
CA SER A 161 -5.59 -11.01 -6.39
C SER A 161 -6.52 -12.09 -5.81
N TYR A 162 -7.04 -13.00 -6.64
CA TYR A 162 -7.86 -14.13 -6.19
C TYR A 162 -7.07 -15.11 -5.35
N LYS A 163 -5.90 -15.54 -5.84
CA LYS A 163 -5.01 -16.43 -5.09
C LYS A 163 -4.60 -15.80 -3.75
N ALA A 164 -4.28 -14.51 -3.76
CA ALA A 164 -3.93 -13.77 -2.55
C ALA A 164 -5.09 -13.72 -1.54
N TYR A 165 -6.31 -13.42 -2.00
CA TYR A 165 -7.50 -13.37 -1.14
C TYR A 165 -7.80 -14.73 -0.50
N LEU A 166 -7.78 -15.81 -1.30
CA LEU A 166 -8.02 -17.17 -0.81
C LEU A 166 -6.96 -17.61 0.19
N ALA A 167 -5.69 -17.31 -0.06
CA ALA A 167 -4.59 -17.61 0.84
C ALA A 167 -4.82 -17.02 2.24
N ILE A 168 -5.28 -15.77 2.29
CA ILE A 168 -5.61 -15.11 3.57
C ILE A 168 -6.86 -15.71 4.19
N ARG A 169 -7.91 -15.99 3.39
CA ARG A 169 -9.15 -16.62 3.87
C ARG A 169 -8.90 -17.99 4.51
N GLN A 170 -8.02 -18.81 3.94
CA GLN A 170 -7.61 -20.11 4.53
C GLN A 170 -6.92 -19.94 5.89
N ASN A 171 -6.27 -18.80 6.12
CA ASN A 171 -5.60 -18.46 7.36
C ASN A 171 -6.42 -17.51 8.25
N ALA A 172 -7.73 -17.35 8.01
CA ALA A 172 -8.57 -16.35 8.68
C ALA A 172 -8.55 -16.45 10.21
N ASN A 173 -8.46 -17.66 10.77
CA ASN A 173 -8.40 -17.87 12.21
C ASN A 173 -7.17 -17.19 12.85
N LEU A 174 -6.03 -17.18 12.15
CA LEU A 174 -4.83 -16.47 12.61
C LEU A 174 -5.12 -14.97 12.75
N PHE A 175 -5.71 -14.36 11.72
CA PHE A 175 -6.06 -12.94 11.74
C PHE A 175 -7.10 -12.66 12.83
N ILE A 176 -8.19 -13.41 12.90
CA ILE A 176 -9.21 -13.24 13.95
C ILE A 176 -8.58 -13.28 15.34
N ASN A 177 -7.68 -14.23 15.61
CA ASN A 177 -7.00 -14.34 16.90
C ASN A 177 -6.05 -13.17 17.16
N LEU A 178 -5.25 -12.75 16.16
CA LEU A 178 -4.36 -11.59 16.28
C LEU A 178 -5.17 -10.33 16.60
N PHE A 179 -6.19 -10.04 15.81
CA PHE A 179 -7.08 -8.89 16.01
C PHE A 179 -7.81 -8.96 17.37
N SER A 180 -8.21 -10.15 17.82
CA SER A 180 -8.82 -10.34 19.14
C SER A 180 -7.85 -10.04 20.29
N MET A 181 -6.59 -10.46 20.20
CA MET A 181 -5.57 -10.14 21.20
C MET A 181 -5.28 -8.63 21.24
N MET A 182 -5.34 -7.97 20.09
CA MET A 182 -5.05 -6.54 19.96
C MET A 182 -6.14 -5.65 20.58
N LEU A 183 -7.41 -6.06 20.56
CA LEU A 183 -8.48 -5.35 21.29
C LEU A 183 -8.16 -5.21 22.79
N GLY A 184 -7.48 -6.21 23.37
CA GLY A 184 -7.06 -6.17 24.78
C GLY A 184 -5.91 -5.21 25.09
N SER A 185 -5.20 -4.71 24.06
CA SER A 185 -4.04 -3.84 24.22
C SER A 185 -4.37 -2.34 24.26
N GLY A 186 -5.65 -1.97 24.13
CA GLY A 186 -6.12 -0.59 24.24
C GLY A 186 -5.71 0.31 23.07
N MET A 187 -5.49 -0.26 21.87
CA MET A 187 -5.14 0.53 20.70
C MET A 187 -6.35 1.32 20.15
N PRO A 188 -6.17 2.60 19.78
CA PRO A 188 -7.25 3.44 19.29
C PRO A 188 -7.73 3.08 17.87
N GLU A 189 -6.98 2.32 17.08
CA GLU A 189 -7.39 1.91 15.72
C GLU A 189 -8.32 0.69 15.71
N LEU A 190 -8.44 -0.02 16.84
CA LEU A 190 -9.17 -1.26 17.00
C LEU A 190 -9.87 -1.25 18.35
N GLN A 191 -11.09 -0.73 18.35
CA GLN A 191 -11.78 -0.37 19.58
C GLN A 191 -12.95 -1.30 19.91
N SER A 192 -13.44 -2.11 18.96
CA SER A 192 -14.62 -2.94 19.22
C SER A 192 -14.60 -4.32 18.57
N PHE A 193 -15.45 -5.20 19.10
CA PHE A 193 -15.75 -6.50 18.50
C PHE A 193 -16.36 -6.39 17.09
N ASP A 194 -16.86 -5.20 16.70
CA ASP A 194 -17.36 -4.95 15.35
C ASP A 194 -16.24 -4.99 14.31
N ASP A 195 -14.99 -4.69 14.70
CA ASP A 195 -13.81 -4.80 13.83
C ASP A 195 -13.49 -6.27 13.49
N ILE A 196 -13.71 -7.18 14.45
CA ILE A 196 -13.59 -8.63 14.19
C ILE A 196 -14.73 -9.10 13.30
N ALA A 197 -15.96 -8.62 13.55
CA ALA A 197 -17.11 -8.92 12.70
C ALA A 197 -16.90 -8.43 11.26
N TYR A 198 -16.24 -7.27 11.08
CA TYR A 198 -15.82 -6.77 9.78
C TYR A 198 -14.91 -7.76 9.06
N ILE A 199 -13.84 -8.25 9.69
CA ILE A 199 -12.93 -9.22 9.06
C ILE A 199 -13.67 -10.50 8.65
N ARG A 200 -14.54 -11.01 9.52
CA ARG A 200 -15.36 -12.21 9.22
C ARG A 200 -16.25 -12.01 8.00
N LYS A 201 -16.85 -10.82 7.89
CA LYS A 201 -17.70 -10.43 6.76
C LYS A 201 -16.88 -10.23 5.48
N THR A 202 -15.74 -9.56 5.57
CA THR A 202 -14.85 -9.26 4.43
C THR A 202 -14.22 -10.53 3.85
N LEU A 203 -13.88 -11.51 4.70
CA LEU A 203 -13.40 -12.82 4.28
C LEU A 203 -14.52 -13.80 3.93
N ALA A 204 -15.80 -13.39 4.05
CA ALA A 204 -16.97 -14.20 3.75
C ALA A 204 -16.87 -15.62 4.31
N LEU A 205 -16.57 -15.71 5.62
CA LEU A 205 -16.30 -17.00 6.28
C LEU A 205 -17.53 -17.89 6.44
N ASP A 206 -18.72 -17.31 6.35
CA ASP A 206 -20.02 -17.98 6.32
C ASP A 206 -20.37 -18.57 4.95
N LYS A 207 -19.63 -18.22 3.90
CA LYS A 207 -19.89 -18.64 2.53
C LYS A 207 -18.92 -19.71 2.04
N THR A 208 -19.27 -20.35 0.92
CA THR A 208 -18.34 -21.22 0.20
C THR A 208 -17.18 -20.42 -0.41
N GLU A 209 -16.11 -21.12 -0.78
CA GLU A 209 -14.94 -20.48 -1.40
C GLU A 209 -15.30 -19.73 -2.70
N GLN A 210 -16.15 -20.34 -3.53
CA GLN A 210 -16.61 -19.73 -4.79
C GLN A 210 -17.45 -18.48 -4.54
N GLU A 211 -18.40 -18.52 -3.61
CA GLU A 211 -19.24 -17.36 -3.28
C GLU A 211 -18.43 -16.22 -2.63
N ALA A 212 -17.39 -16.56 -1.87
CA ALA A 212 -16.47 -15.58 -1.31
C ALA A 212 -15.68 -14.86 -2.41
N LEU A 213 -15.18 -15.60 -3.41
CA LEU A 213 -14.54 -15.03 -4.59
C LEU A 213 -15.48 -14.13 -5.38
N ASP A 214 -16.70 -14.58 -5.65
CA ASP A 214 -17.68 -13.79 -6.40
C ASP A 214 -18.00 -12.47 -5.67
N CYS A 215 -18.10 -12.52 -4.34
CA CYS A 215 -18.27 -11.34 -3.50
C CYS A 215 -17.07 -10.39 -3.58
N PHE A 216 -15.85 -10.91 -3.50
CA PHE A 216 -14.61 -10.14 -3.64
C PHE A 216 -14.51 -9.49 -5.04
N MET A 217 -14.78 -10.26 -6.10
CA MET A 217 -14.77 -9.80 -7.48
C MET A 217 -15.76 -8.66 -7.71
N LYS A 218 -16.98 -8.80 -7.17
CA LYS A 218 -17.98 -7.74 -7.26
C LYS A 218 -17.48 -6.45 -6.62
N GLN A 219 -16.89 -6.51 -5.43
CA GLN A 219 -16.38 -5.33 -4.74
C GLN A 219 -15.18 -4.69 -5.46
N MET A 220 -14.27 -5.50 -6.03
CA MET A 220 -13.19 -4.99 -6.88
C MET A 220 -13.70 -4.30 -8.15
N ASN A 221 -14.71 -4.89 -8.81
CA ASN A 221 -15.33 -4.32 -10.00
C ASN A 221 -16.10 -3.03 -9.70
N ASP A 222 -16.82 -2.98 -8.59
CA ASP A 222 -17.52 -1.78 -8.13
C ASP A 222 -16.51 -0.65 -7.84
N ALA A 223 -15.37 -0.97 -7.21
CA ALA A 223 -14.29 -0.01 -6.97
C ALA A 223 -13.70 0.56 -8.28
N HIS A 224 -13.57 -0.25 -9.33
CA HIS A 224 -13.11 0.22 -10.64
C HIS A 224 -14.07 1.27 -11.25
N HIS A 225 -15.38 1.06 -11.13
CA HIS A 225 -16.38 1.96 -11.72
C HIS A 225 -16.57 3.27 -10.91
N GLY A 226 -16.36 3.23 -9.59
CA GLY A 226 -16.40 4.42 -8.71
C GLY A 226 -15.19 5.36 -8.84
N SER A 227 -14.19 5.02 -9.65
CA SER A 227 -12.90 5.73 -9.75
C SER A 227 -12.99 7.21 -10.17
N TRP A 228 -14.05 7.63 -10.87
CA TRP A 228 -14.18 8.99 -11.40
C TRP A 228 -14.61 10.04 -10.36
N THR A 229 -15.53 9.72 -9.46
CA THR A 229 -16.02 10.67 -8.44
C THR A 229 -14.96 10.93 -7.38
N THR A 230 -14.23 9.91 -6.97
CA THR A 230 -13.15 10.01 -5.96
C THR A 230 -11.92 10.78 -6.46
N LYS A 231 -11.64 10.77 -7.78
CA LYS A 231 -10.59 11.61 -8.38
C LYS A 231 -10.89 13.10 -8.23
N MET A 232 -12.16 13.50 -8.37
CA MET A 232 -12.58 14.90 -8.24
C MET A 232 -12.46 15.38 -6.80
N ASP A 233 -12.92 14.61 -5.81
CA ASP A 233 -12.80 14.96 -4.39
C ASP A 233 -11.34 15.19 -3.98
N TRP A 234 -10.41 14.36 -4.48
CA TRP A 234 -8.98 14.54 -4.25
C TRP A 234 -8.39 15.79 -4.92
N ILE A 235 -8.84 16.14 -6.13
CA ILE A 235 -8.43 17.39 -6.79
C ILE A 235 -8.83 18.58 -5.90
N PHE A 236 -10.05 18.57 -5.35
CA PHE A 236 -10.52 19.61 -4.45
C PHE A 236 -9.72 19.65 -3.13
N HIS A 237 -9.40 18.50 -2.53
CA HIS A 237 -8.54 18.44 -1.34
C HIS A 237 -7.11 18.94 -1.60
N THR A 238 -6.54 18.60 -2.76
CA THR A 238 -5.19 19.01 -3.17
C THR A 238 -5.09 20.49 -3.49
N MET A 239 -6.09 21.06 -4.17
CA MET A 239 -6.20 22.50 -4.37
C MET A 239 -6.28 23.25 -3.04
N ARG A 240 -6.97 22.69 -2.05
CA ARG A 240 -7.09 23.28 -0.71
C ARG A 240 -5.76 23.28 0.05
N GLN A 241 -4.93 22.24 -0.10
CA GLN A 241 -3.58 22.19 0.47
C GLN A 241 -2.59 23.14 -0.22
N HIS A 242 -2.72 23.35 -1.54
CA HIS A 242 -1.91 24.31 -2.28
C HIS A 242 -2.32 25.77 -2.09
N ALA A 243 -3.59 26.05 -1.79
CA ALA A 243 -4.09 27.41 -1.53
C ALA A 243 -3.76 27.94 -0.12
N LEU A 244 -3.23 27.09 0.76
CA LEU A 244 -2.84 27.43 2.14
C LEU A 244 -1.32 27.60 2.33
N ASN A 245 -0.54 27.61 1.23
CA ASN A 245 0.88 27.96 1.21
C ASN A 245 1.10 29.28 0.45
#